data_AF-A0AAN8KAW0-F1
#
_entry.id   AF-A0AAN8KAW0-F1
#
_cell.length_a   1.000
_cell.length_b   1.000
_cell.length_c   1.000
_cell.angle_alpha   90.00
_cell.angle_beta   90.00
_cell.angle_gamma   90.00
#
_symmetry.space_group_name_H-M   'P 1'
#
loop_
_entity.id
_entity.type
_entity.pdbx_description
1 polymer ?
#
loop_
_entity_poly.entity_id
_entity_poly.type
_entity_poly.pdbx_seq_one_letter_code
_entity_poly.pdbx_strand_id
1 'polypeptide(L)'
;MSTGATFYAATTDLWSSKTVAPYMSYTVHYINNDWQLMTRHLQTMYTPEDHTGSILANGLKETLELWDLKEEFQVCVTTDNGSNIIKVMGVK
;
A
#
# COMPACT_ATOMS: atom_id res chain seq x y z
N MET A 1 16.13 -1.45 -3.49
CA MET A 1 16.77 -2.24 -2.39
C MET A 1 17.18 -3.61 -2.95
N SER A 2 18.29 -4.23 -2.55
CA SER A 2 18.49 -5.67 -2.84
C SER A 2 17.62 -6.49 -1.89
N THR A 3 16.31 -6.43 -2.07
CA THR A 3 15.41 -7.37 -1.40
C THR A 3 15.77 -8.74 -1.94
N GLY A 4 16.26 -9.65 -1.10
CA GLY A 4 16.45 -11.07 -1.45
C GLY A 4 15.12 -11.80 -1.71
N ALA A 5 14.12 -11.09 -2.23
CA ALA A 5 12.78 -11.54 -2.49
C ALA A 5 12.35 -10.96 -3.83
N THR A 6 11.99 -11.86 -4.74
CA THR A 6 11.48 -11.53 -6.08
C THR A 6 10.02 -11.08 -6.03
N PHE A 7 9.28 -11.39 -4.96
CA PHE A 7 7.85 -11.14 -4.83
C PHE A 7 7.50 -10.59 -3.45
N TYR A 8 6.47 -9.73 -3.39
CA TYR A 8 5.97 -9.16 -2.15
C TYR A 8 4.45 -8.99 -2.16
N ALA A 9 3.84 -9.13 -0.99
CA ALA A 9 2.47 -8.75 -0.71
C ALA A 9 2.43 -7.37 -0.06
N ALA A 10 1.31 -6.68 -0.13
CA ALA A 10 1.13 -5.40 0.56
C ALA A 10 -0.13 -5.39 1.40
N THR A 11 -0.11 -4.61 2.47
CA THR A 11 -1.30 -4.17 3.19
C THR A 11 -1.43 -2.65 3.06
N THR A 12 -2.67 -2.18 2.89
CA THR A 12 -2.98 -0.75 2.94
C THR A 12 -4.18 -0.52 3.83
N ASP A 13 -4.11 0.56 4.61
CA ASP A 13 -5.17 1.00 5.52
C ASP A 13 -5.49 2.46 5.20
N LEU A 14 -6.77 2.82 5.18
CA LEU A 14 -7.27 4.19 5.04
C LEU A 14 -8.00 4.58 6.31
N TRP A 15 -7.48 5.59 6.99
CA TRP A 15 -8.09 6.10 8.21
C TRP A 15 -8.18 7.62 8.20
N SER A 16 -9.08 8.15 9.02
CA SER A 16 -9.11 9.58 9.34
C SER A 16 -8.41 9.80 10.67
N SER A 17 -7.57 10.84 10.75
CA SER A 17 -6.96 11.26 12.00
C SER A 17 -8.03 11.83 12.95
N LYS A 18 -7.61 12.15 14.18
CA LYS A 18 -8.47 12.84 15.16
C LYS A 18 -8.97 14.20 14.67
N THR A 19 -8.25 14.84 13.74
CA THR A 19 -8.64 16.12 13.13
C THR A 19 -9.37 15.91 11.80
N VAL A 20 -9.87 14.69 11.54
CA VAL A 20 -10.60 14.30 10.31
C VAL A 20 -9.73 14.40 9.05
N ALA A 21 -8.41 14.47 9.20
CA ALA A 21 -7.49 14.47 8.07
C ALA A 21 -7.35 13.03 7.54
N PRO A 22 -7.62 12.75 6.26
CA PRO A 22 -7.53 11.41 5.70
C PRO A 22 -6.07 11.01 5.42
N TYR A 23 -5.74 9.77 5.75
CA TYR A 23 -4.42 9.17 5.52
C TYR A 23 -4.56 7.77 4.93
N MET A 24 -3.51 7.36 4.22
CA MET A 24 -3.31 5.98 3.80
C MET A 24 -1.94 5.49 4.24
N SER A 25 -1.85 4.22 4.63
CA SER A 25 -0.58 3.51 4.84
C SER A 25 -0.31 2.53 3.72
N TYR A 26 0.97 2.28 3.47
CA TYR A 26 1.42 1.20 2.61
C TYR A 26 2.54 0.42 3.29
N THR A 27 2.29 -0.86 3.52
CA THR A 27 3.21 -1.78 4.20
C THR A 27 3.43 -3.00 3.33
N VAL A 28 4.68 -3.40 3.11
CA VAL A 28 5.01 -4.59 2.33
C VAL A 28 5.44 -5.75 3.21
N HIS A 29 5.15 -6.95 2.73
CA HIS A 29 5.44 -8.21 3.37
C HIS A 29 6.10 -9.16 2.36
N TYR A 30 7.19 -9.80 2.74
CA TYR A 30 7.91 -10.74 1.88
C TYR A 30 8.67 -11.77 2.72
N ILE A 31 9.02 -12.92 2.11
CA ILE A 31 9.90 -13.91 2.74
C ILE A 31 11.33 -13.65 2.27
N ASN A 32 12.29 -13.53 3.18
CA ASN A 32 13.70 -13.35 2.83
C ASN A 32 14.42 -14.69 2.56
N ASN A 33 15.70 -14.64 2.19
CA ASN A 33 16.52 -15.82 1.91
C ASN A 33 16.67 -16.78 3.12
N ASP A 34 16.51 -16.27 4.34
CA ASP A 34 16.57 -17.05 5.57
C ASP A 34 15.20 -17.65 5.95
N TRP A 35 14.23 -17.62 5.02
CA TRP A 35 12.86 -18.11 5.22
C TRP A 35 12.10 -17.38 6.33
N GLN A 36 12.38 -16.09 6.53
CA GLN A 36 11.74 -15.26 7.54
C GLN A 36 10.74 -14.30 6.90
N LEU A 37 9.57 -14.17 7.54
CA LEU A 37 8.59 -13.18 7.18
C LEU A 37 9.08 -11.78 7.58
N MET A 38 9.32 -10.96 6.59
CA MET A 38 9.70 -9.57 6.72
C MET A 38 8.46 -8.70 6.56
N THR A 39 8.34 -7.68 7.42
CA THR A 39 7.33 -6.63 7.29
C THR A 39 8.04 -5.27 7.30
N ARG A 40 7.69 -4.42 6.33
CA ARG A 40 8.27 -3.07 6.18
C ARG A 40 7.16 -2.07 5.92
N HIS A 41 6.96 -1.16 6.87
CA HIS A 41 6.12 0.01 6.64
C HIS A 41 6.90 0.99 5.76
N LEU A 42 6.37 1.28 4.57
CA LEU A 42 7.07 2.10 3.58
C LEU A 42 6.58 3.54 3.60
N GLN A 43 5.27 3.74 3.71
CA GLN A 43 4.72 5.08 3.57
C GLN A 43 3.45 5.28 4.39
N THR A 44 3.31 6.50 4.92
CA THR A 44 2.04 7.07 5.37
C THR A 44 1.83 8.37 4.59
N MET A 45 0.78 8.41 3.78
CA MET A 45 0.49 9.51 2.86
C MET A 45 -0.78 10.24 3.30
N TYR A 46 -0.74 11.57 3.23
CA TYR A 46 -1.90 12.42 3.43
C TYR A 46 -2.73 12.46 2.14
N THR A 47 -4.04 12.23 2.22
CA THR A 47 -4.91 12.05 1.04
C THR A 47 -6.09 13.04 1.02
N PRO A 48 -5.83 14.37 0.90
CA PRO A 48 -6.83 15.42 1.12
C PRO A 48 -7.96 15.52 0.09
N GLU A 49 -7.75 15.05 -1.14
CA GLU A 49 -8.71 15.22 -2.23
C GLU A 49 -9.70 14.05 -2.35
N ASP A 50 -10.89 14.35 -2.86
CA ASP A 50 -12.02 13.44 -3.02
C ASP A 50 -11.62 12.12 -3.69
N HIS A 51 -11.38 11.13 -2.81
CA HIS A 51 -11.41 9.68 -2.89
C HIS A 51 -11.83 9.04 -4.22
N THR A 52 -11.16 9.39 -5.31
CA THR A 52 -11.25 8.66 -6.56
C THR A 52 -10.13 7.64 -6.57
N GLY A 53 -10.44 6.39 -6.92
CA GLY A 53 -9.46 5.30 -6.99
C GLY A 53 -8.20 5.65 -7.78
N SER A 54 -8.28 6.66 -8.67
CA SER A 54 -7.14 7.24 -9.40
C SER A 54 -6.08 7.89 -8.51
N ILE A 55 -6.44 8.65 -7.47
CA ILE A 55 -5.45 9.33 -6.60
C ILE A 55 -4.65 8.30 -5.80
N LEU A 56 -5.31 7.24 -5.36
CA LEU A 56 -4.68 6.20 -4.57
C LEU A 56 -3.89 5.23 -5.46
N ALA A 57 -4.36 4.94 -6.66
CA ALA A 57 -3.55 4.26 -7.67
C ALA A 57 -2.28 5.05 -8.00
N ASN A 58 -2.37 6.38 -8.10
CA ASN A 58 -1.21 7.25 -8.31
C ASN A 58 -0.27 7.24 -7.10
N GLY A 59 -0.79 7.43 -5.88
CA GLY A 59 0.04 7.40 -4.67
C GLY A 59 0.67 6.03 -4.40
N LEU A 60 -0.01 4.94 -4.76
CA LEU A 60 0.56 3.59 -4.77
C LEU A 60 1.71 3.49 -5.78
N LYS A 61 1.52 3.94 -7.02
CA LYS A 61 2.59 3.97 -8.03
C LYS A 61 3.78 4.82 -7.61
N GLU A 62 3.54 6.01 -7.08
CA GLU A 62 4.59 6.87 -6.53
C GLU A 62 5.33 6.16 -5.39
N THR A 63 4.61 5.48 -4.49
CA THR A 63 5.23 4.68 -3.42
C THR A 63 6.12 3.58 -4.00
N LEU A 64 5.62 2.82 -4.99
CA LEU A 64 6.41 1.77 -5.64
C LEU A 64 7.67 2.35 -6.30
N GLU A 65 7.57 3.46 -7.02
CA GLU A 65 8.70 4.15 -7.65
C GLU A 65 9.71 4.67 -6.61
N LEU A 66 9.23 5.33 -5.55
CA LEU A 66 10.06 5.86 -4.46
C LEU A 66 10.89 4.77 -3.76
N TRP A 67 10.32 3.57 -3.64
CA TRP A 67 10.95 2.43 -2.96
C TRP A 67 11.65 1.46 -3.92
N ASP A 68 11.70 1.78 -5.22
CA ASP A 68 12.29 0.94 -6.28
C ASP A 68 11.67 -0.48 -6.28
N LEU A 69 10.34 -0.53 -6.11
CA LEU A 69 9.53 -1.73 -6.16
C LEU A 69 8.80 -1.79 -7.50
N LYS A 70 8.79 -2.97 -8.10
CA LYS A 70 8.07 -3.20 -9.36
C LYS A 70 6.68 -3.75 -9.10
N GLU A 71 5.69 -3.21 -9.80
CA GLU A 71 4.29 -3.68 -9.74
C GLU A 71 4.17 -5.16 -10.17
N GLU A 72 4.98 -5.60 -11.14
CA GLU A 72 5.03 -6.99 -11.62
C GLU A 72 5.41 -8.03 -10.55
N PHE A 73 5.98 -7.58 -9.44
CA PHE A 73 6.39 -8.40 -8.30
C PHE A 73 5.39 -8.34 -7.13
N GLN A 74 4.37 -7.48 -7.22
CA GLN A 74 3.33 -7.37 -6.21
C GLN A 74 2.28 -8.46 -6.40
N VAL A 75 2.26 -9.45 -5.51
CA VAL A 75 1.37 -10.62 -5.66
C VAL A 75 -0.04 -10.37 -5.17
N CYS A 76 -0.20 -9.47 -4.19
CA CYS A 76 -1.52 -9.07 -3.68
C CYS A 76 -1.44 -7.76 -2.89
N VAL A 77 -2.62 -7.14 -2.74
CA VAL A 77 -2.86 -6.05 -1.78
C VAL A 77 -4.02 -6.46 -0.89
N THR A 78 -3.81 -6.46 0.42
CA THR A 78 -4.86 -6.64 1.41
C THR A 78 -5.25 -5.28 1.97
N THR A 79 -6.55 -5.03 2.01
CA THR A 79 -7.10 -3.79 2.54
C THR A 79 -8.04 -4.10 3.71
N ASP A 80 -8.38 -3.09 4.51
CA ASP A 80 -9.54 -3.22 5.37
C ASP A 80 -10.85 -3.29 4.53
N ASN A 81 -11.98 -3.58 5.17
CA ASN A 81 -13.28 -3.56 4.50
C ASN A 81 -13.99 -2.20 4.68
N GLY A 82 -13.21 -1.15 4.91
CA GLY A 82 -13.72 0.20 5.06
C GLY A 82 -14.41 0.65 3.77
N SER A 83 -15.56 1.31 3.90
CA SER A 83 -16.27 1.88 2.74
C SER A 83 -15.41 2.83 1.90
N ASN A 84 -14.38 3.42 2.52
CA ASN A 84 -13.40 4.27 1.87
C ASN A 84 -12.48 3.49 0.93
N ILE A 85 -11.99 2.32 1.32
CA ILE A 85 -11.04 1.54 0.49
C ILE A 85 -11.75 0.68 -0.56
N ILE A 86 -12.98 0.23 -0.30
CA ILE A 86 -13.80 -0.50 -1.30
C ILE A 86 -14.03 0.37 -2.54
N LYS A 87 -14.38 1.65 -2.34
CA LYS A 87 -14.56 2.61 -3.44
C LYS A 87 -13.29 2.84 -4.26
N VAL A 88 -12.14 2.65 -3.63
CA VAL A 88 -10.83 2.96 -4.20
C VAL A 88 -10.28 1.80 -5.02
N MET A 89 -10.37 0.60 -4.47
CA MET A 89 -9.83 -0.61 -5.10
C MET A 89 -10.74 -1.16 -6.20
N GLY A 90 -11.96 -0.61 -6.35
CA GLY A 90 -12.91 -1.07 -7.35
C GLY A 90 -13.40 -2.51 -7.14
N VAL A 91 -13.23 -3.03 -5.92
CA VAL A 91 -13.62 -4.40 -5.55
C VAL A 91 -15.13 -4.42 -5.35
N LYS A 92 -15.82 -5.23 -6.16
CA LYS A 92 -17.26 -5.50 -6.05
C LYS A 92 -17.56 -6.55 -5.00
#